data_AF-A0A0B0CVS1-F1
#
_entry.id   AF-A0A0B0CVS1-F1
#
_cell.length_a   1.000
_cell.length_b   1.000
_cell.length_c   1.000
_cell.angle_alpha   90.00
_cell.angle_beta   90.00
_cell.angle_gamma   90.00
#
_symmetry.space_group_name_H-M   'P 1'
#
loop_
_entity.id
_entity.type
_entity.pdbx_description
1 polymer ?
#
loop_
_entity_poly.entity_id
_entity_poly.type
_entity_poly.pdbx_seq_one_letter_code
_entity_poly.pdbx_strand_id
1 'polypeptide(L)'
;MTMNQEMYKKLLLLFIIVQPVLDILTFFSIRQLDSSLTVGIIVRVLFMGLSLLFIFFGNSSTYKKYVIPYLLILFAAVGIGLVYNFFDKPVFEPFLELQFLAKTLYFIVMFCAYLLLFTNKDRMNETKLDILKSLTIAMLIISLTMFVSILTGTASNTYEYGKFGFKGWFFSGNEISSIVAVSFPLVYLYSLKKMESFKQWYYFIPVLFLAIVSILIGTKVSYFAVLGASIIIVFSYV
;
A
#
# COMPACT_ATOMS: atom_id res chain seq x y z
N MET A 1 -17.90 -9.00 20.07
CA MET A 1 -17.88 -9.37 18.64
C MET A 1 -16.43 -9.72 18.28
N THR A 2 -16.04 -10.99 18.43
CA THR A 2 -14.67 -11.44 18.12
C THR A 2 -14.46 -11.38 16.61
N MET A 3 -13.45 -10.62 16.17
CA MET A 3 -13.13 -10.51 14.75
C MET A 3 -12.58 -11.83 14.23
N ASN A 4 -13.38 -12.57 13.47
CA ASN A 4 -12.95 -13.82 12.84
C ASN A 4 -12.04 -13.51 11.62
N GLN A 5 -11.14 -14.44 11.30
CA GLN A 5 -10.14 -14.34 10.23
C GLN A 5 -10.73 -13.98 8.86
N GLU A 6 -11.91 -14.52 8.52
CA GLU A 6 -12.61 -14.19 7.27
C GLU A 6 -13.10 -12.75 7.21
N MET A 7 -13.58 -12.20 8.33
CA MET A 7 -14.00 -10.80 8.40
C MET A 7 -12.79 -9.88 8.24
N TYR A 8 -11.68 -10.20 8.91
CA TYR A 8 -10.42 -9.46 8.76
C TYR A 8 -9.89 -9.51 7.32
N LYS A 9 -9.90 -10.69 6.68
CA LYS A 9 -9.53 -10.84 5.27
C LYS A 9 -10.34 -9.90 4.38
N LYS A 10 -11.68 -9.89 4.49
CA LYS A 10 -12.53 -9.00 3.69
C LYS A 10 -12.23 -7.52 3.92
N LEU A 11 -12.04 -7.12 5.18
CA LEU A 11 -11.67 -5.73 5.52
C LEU A 11 -10.31 -5.35 4.93
N LEU A 12 -9.34 -6.26 4.97
CA LEU A 12 -8.01 -6.05 4.39
C LEU A 12 -8.04 -5.90 2.87
N LEU A 13 -8.79 -6.75 2.17
CA LEU A 13 -8.97 -6.65 0.72
C LEU A 13 -9.61 -5.31 0.32
N LEU A 14 -10.66 -4.90 1.05
CA LEU A 14 -11.28 -3.59 0.86
C LEU A 14 -10.29 -2.46 1.13
N PHE A 15 -9.51 -2.56 2.21
CA PHE A 15 -8.51 -1.56 2.57
C PHE A 15 -7.46 -1.38 1.50
N ILE A 16 -6.97 -2.47 0.88
CA ILE A 16 -6.05 -2.41 -0.27
C ILE A 16 -6.67 -1.64 -1.43
N ILE A 17 -7.93 -1.91 -1.78
CA ILE A 17 -8.64 -1.23 -2.88
C ILE A 17 -8.80 0.27 -2.59
N VAL A 18 -9.02 0.64 -1.33
CA VAL A 18 -9.27 2.02 -0.91
C VAL A 18 -7.98 2.83 -0.74
N GLN A 19 -6.79 2.22 -0.63
CA GLN A 19 -5.51 2.94 -0.46
C GLN A 19 -5.31 4.09 -1.46
N PRO A 20 -5.48 3.92 -2.79
CA PRO A 20 -5.31 5.00 -3.76
C PRO A 20 -6.25 6.19 -3.50
N VAL A 21 -7.47 5.90 -3.04
CA VAL A 21 -8.46 6.94 -2.71
C VAL A 21 -8.00 7.72 -1.48
N LEU A 22 -7.46 7.05 -0.47
CA LEU A 22 -6.88 7.71 0.72
C LEU A 22 -5.66 8.58 0.36
N ASP A 23 -4.84 8.14 -0.59
CA ASP A 23 -3.69 8.91 -1.07
C ASP A 23 -4.14 10.20 -1.80
N ILE A 24 -5.20 10.11 -2.61
CA ILE A 24 -5.80 11.28 -3.28
C ILE A 24 -6.43 12.24 -2.26
N LEU A 25 -7.18 11.72 -1.29
CA LEU A 25 -7.72 12.54 -0.20
C LEU A 25 -6.61 13.20 0.62
N THR A 26 -5.50 12.51 0.84
CA THR A 26 -4.31 13.05 1.50
C THR A 26 -3.70 14.18 0.69
N PHE A 27 -3.57 14.01 -0.63
CA PHE A 27 -3.08 15.05 -1.53
C PHE A 27 -3.94 16.32 -1.46
N PHE A 28 -5.27 16.19 -1.54
CA PHE A 28 -6.17 17.35 -1.43
C PHE A 28 -6.16 17.97 -0.04
N SER A 29 -6.11 17.15 1.02
CA SER A 29 -6.04 17.63 2.40
C SER A 29 -4.81 18.48 2.66
N ILE A 30 -3.64 18.04 2.18
CA ILE A 30 -2.39 18.81 2.37
C ILE A 30 -2.42 20.09 1.52
N ARG A 31 -2.91 20.01 0.29
CA ARG A 31 -2.86 21.13 -0.66
C ARG A 31 -3.91 22.21 -0.41
N GLN A 32 -5.07 21.86 0.18
CA GLN A 32 -6.20 22.79 0.37
C GLN A 32 -6.46 23.16 1.83
N LEU A 33 -6.10 22.29 2.79
CA LEU A 33 -6.47 22.48 4.20
C LEU A 33 -5.27 22.75 5.12
N ASP A 34 -4.03 22.75 4.61
CA ASP A 34 -2.77 22.93 5.36
C ASP A 34 -2.68 22.10 6.67
N SER A 35 -3.43 21.00 6.73
CA SER A 35 -3.53 20.16 7.92
C SER A 35 -2.45 19.09 7.89
N SER A 36 -1.67 19.01 8.97
CA SER A 36 -0.68 17.94 9.18
C SER A 36 -1.34 16.57 9.43
N LEU A 37 -2.59 16.56 9.92
CA LEU A 37 -3.39 15.35 10.13
C LEU A 37 -4.33 15.16 8.94
N THR A 38 -4.01 14.19 8.10
CA THR A 38 -4.80 13.85 6.91
C THR A 38 -5.73 12.68 7.18
N VAL A 39 -6.84 12.62 6.43
CA VAL A 39 -7.79 11.49 6.47
C VAL A 39 -7.07 10.15 6.27
N GLY A 40 -6.08 10.09 5.38
CA GLY A 40 -5.28 8.89 5.15
C GLY A 40 -4.52 8.42 6.39
N ILE A 41 -3.94 9.34 7.18
CA ILE A 41 -3.25 8.99 8.43
C ILE A 41 -4.24 8.40 9.44
N ILE A 42 -5.39 9.04 9.65
CA ILE A 42 -6.42 8.58 10.59
C ILE A 42 -6.87 7.16 10.22
N VAL A 43 -7.24 6.94 8.96
CA VAL A 43 -7.75 5.65 8.49
C VAL A 43 -6.67 4.56 8.60
N ARG A 44 -5.40 4.87 8.31
CA ARG A 44 -4.28 3.93 8.48
C ARG A 44 -4.05 3.57 9.95
N VAL A 45 -4.09 4.53 10.86
CA VAL A 45 -3.94 4.26 12.30
C VAL A 45 -5.10 3.43 12.84
N LEU A 46 -6.33 3.72 12.43
CA LEU A 46 -7.51 2.90 12.79
C LEU A 46 -7.37 1.48 12.25
N PHE A 47 -6.94 1.32 10.99
CA PHE A 47 -6.74 -0.01 10.42
C PHE A 47 -5.60 -0.77 11.11
N MET A 48 -4.51 -0.11 11.49
CA MET A 48 -3.45 -0.69 12.31
C MET A 48 -3.99 -1.17 13.67
N GLY A 49 -4.85 -0.38 14.32
CA GLY A 49 -5.53 -0.79 15.55
C GLY A 49 -6.39 -2.04 15.34
N LEU A 50 -7.14 -2.12 14.24
CA LEU A 50 -7.88 -3.32 13.85
C LEU A 50 -6.94 -4.52 13.64
N SER A 51 -5.81 -4.33 12.95
CA SER A 51 -4.80 -5.38 12.77
C SER A 51 -4.23 -5.88 14.09
N LEU A 52 -4.03 -5.01 15.09
CA LEU A 52 -3.62 -5.44 16.44
C LEU A 52 -4.71 -6.29 17.10
N LEU A 53 -5.98 -5.88 17.03
CA LEU A 53 -7.09 -6.68 17.56
C LEU A 53 -7.16 -8.06 16.87
N PHE A 54 -6.90 -8.12 15.57
CA PHE A 54 -6.79 -9.39 14.85
C PHE A 54 -5.62 -10.25 15.36
N ILE A 55 -4.43 -9.66 15.52
CA ILE A 55 -3.24 -10.37 16.01
C ILE A 55 -3.47 -10.95 17.42
N PHE A 56 -4.01 -10.16 18.35
CA PHE A 56 -4.20 -10.57 19.75
C PHE A 56 -5.40 -11.49 19.95
N PHE A 57 -6.54 -11.22 19.30
CA PHE A 57 -7.82 -11.87 19.63
C PHE A 57 -8.48 -12.62 18.46
N GLY A 58 -8.19 -12.25 17.22
CA GLY A 58 -8.92 -12.75 16.04
C GLY A 58 -8.28 -13.91 15.28
N ASN A 59 -7.08 -14.33 15.68
CA ASN A 59 -6.28 -15.29 14.95
C ASN A 59 -5.88 -16.50 15.82
N SER A 60 -5.96 -17.69 15.22
CA SER A 60 -5.62 -19.00 15.80
C SER A 60 -4.31 -19.62 15.25
N SER A 61 -3.56 -18.88 14.42
CA SER A 61 -2.28 -19.33 13.86
C SER A 61 -1.26 -19.74 14.93
N THR A 62 -0.52 -20.81 14.66
CA THR A 62 0.60 -21.29 15.49
C THR A 62 1.76 -20.31 15.60
N TYR A 63 1.93 -19.40 14.63
CA TYR A 63 2.98 -18.37 14.66
C TYR A 63 2.65 -17.21 15.59
N LYS A 64 1.42 -17.11 16.09
CA LYS A 64 1.00 -16.10 17.06
C LYS A 64 1.91 -16.07 18.30
N LYS A 65 2.40 -17.23 18.73
CA LYS A 65 3.32 -17.36 19.88
C LYS A 65 4.68 -16.68 19.68
N TYR A 66 5.09 -16.42 18.44
CA TYR A 66 6.32 -15.68 18.12
C TYR A 66 6.03 -14.21 17.84
N VAL A 67 4.94 -13.93 17.12
CA VAL A 67 4.55 -12.56 16.73
C VAL A 67 4.16 -11.71 17.94
N ILE A 68 3.40 -12.27 18.90
CA ILE A 68 2.96 -11.49 20.07
C ILE A 68 4.13 -11.04 20.95
N PRO A 69 5.04 -11.92 21.41
CA PRO A 69 6.18 -11.49 22.21
C PRO A 69 7.06 -10.48 21.47
N TYR A 70 7.29 -10.67 20.17
CA TYR A 70 8.03 -9.71 19.35
C TYR A 70 7.41 -8.30 19.38
N LEU A 71 6.10 -8.20 19.16
CA LEU A 71 5.39 -6.91 19.19
C LEU A 71 5.38 -6.30 20.59
N LEU A 72 5.26 -7.10 21.65
CA LEU A 72 5.32 -6.61 23.03
C LEU A 72 6.69 -6.02 23.36
N ILE A 73 7.77 -6.71 22.98
CA ILE A 73 9.15 -6.20 23.17
C ILE A 73 9.35 -4.91 22.36
N LEU A 74 8.89 -4.88 21.12
CA LEU A 74 8.97 -3.70 20.27
C LEU A 74 8.21 -2.50 20.88
N PHE A 75 6.98 -2.72 21.34
CA PHE A 75 6.17 -1.67 21.97
C PHE A 75 6.79 -1.20 23.29
N ALA A 76 7.37 -2.10 24.08
CA ALA A 76 8.11 -1.72 25.27
C ALA A 76 9.34 -0.86 24.92
N ALA A 77 10.14 -1.26 23.92
CA ALA A 77 11.32 -0.51 23.49
C ALA A 77 10.94 0.88 22.96
N VAL A 78 9.90 0.97 22.13
CA VAL A 78 9.40 2.25 21.61
C VAL A 78 8.80 3.11 22.72
N GLY A 79 8.09 2.50 23.68
CA GLY A 79 7.53 3.19 24.85
C GLY A 79 8.63 3.79 25.74
N ILE A 80 9.68 3.03 26.03
CA ILE A 80 10.86 3.52 26.76
C ILE A 80 11.53 4.66 26.00
N GLY A 81 11.69 4.53 24.67
CA GLY A 81 12.23 5.59 23.83
C GLY A 81 11.40 6.88 23.86
N LEU A 82 10.06 6.77 23.90
CA LEU A 82 9.19 7.93 24.04
C LEU A 82 9.31 8.59 25.41
N VAL A 83 9.41 7.80 26.48
CA VAL A 83 9.65 8.32 27.84
C VAL A 83 11.00 9.02 27.91
N TYR A 84 12.05 8.44 27.31
CA TYR A 84 13.35 9.09 27.22
C TYR A 84 13.28 10.42 26.46
N ASN A 85 12.62 10.43 25.28
CA ASN A 85 12.44 11.65 24.49
C ASN A 85 11.67 12.74 25.26
N PHE A 86 10.75 12.37 26.14
CA PHE A 86 10.02 13.32 26.98
C PHE A 86 10.94 14.08 27.95
N PHE A 87 12.00 13.45 28.45
CA PHE A 87 12.94 14.07 29.40
C PHE A 87 14.13 14.76 28.71
N ASP A 88 14.58 14.24 27.57
CA ASP A 88 15.83 14.70 26.93
C ASP A 88 15.60 15.74 25.82
N LYS A 89 14.44 15.73 25.14
CA LYS A 89 14.21 16.65 24.03
C LYS A 89 13.96 18.09 24.52
N PRO A 90 14.64 19.09 23.92
CA PRO A 90 14.40 20.50 24.25
C PRO A 90 13.01 20.99 23.86
N VAL A 91 12.37 20.37 22.85
CA VAL A 91 10.98 20.62 22.44
C VAL A 91 10.32 19.26 22.22
N PHE A 92 9.35 18.93 23.07
CA PHE A 92 8.56 17.70 22.97
C PHE A 92 7.11 18.05 22.61
N GLU A 93 6.68 17.68 21.40
CA GLU A 93 5.29 17.81 20.96
C GLU A 93 4.64 16.41 20.92
N PRO A 94 3.80 16.06 21.92
CA PRO A 94 3.27 14.70 22.07
C PRO A 94 2.55 14.18 20.83
N PHE A 95 1.86 15.07 20.12
CA PHE A 95 1.07 14.71 18.95
C PHE A 95 1.93 14.38 17.74
N LEU A 96 3.01 15.14 17.48
CA LEU A 96 3.95 14.85 16.39
C LEU A 96 4.74 13.57 16.67
N GLU A 97 5.15 13.37 17.92
CA GLU A 97 5.82 12.13 18.35
C GLU A 97 4.91 10.92 18.14
N LEU A 98 3.63 11.00 18.54
CA LEU A 98 2.68 9.92 18.35
C LEU A 98 2.43 9.63 16.85
N GLN A 99 2.33 10.67 16.02
CA GLN A 99 2.22 10.49 14.56
C GLN A 99 3.45 9.79 13.99
N PHE A 100 4.65 10.19 14.43
CA PHE A 100 5.91 9.56 14.00
C PHE A 100 5.97 8.09 14.43
N LEU A 101 5.64 7.79 15.68
CA LEU A 101 5.57 6.42 16.17
C LEU A 101 4.55 5.58 15.41
N ALA A 102 3.37 6.13 15.15
CA ALA A 102 2.34 5.45 14.38
C ALA A 102 2.84 5.11 12.97
N LYS A 103 3.51 6.04 12.28
CA LYS A 103 4.12 5.80 10.95
C LYS A 103 5.20 4.71 11.01
N THR A 104 6.06 4.73 12.01
CA THR A 104 7.15 3.75 12.18
C THR A 104 6.60 2.35 12.49
N LEU A 105 5.62 2.25 13.38
CA LEU A 105 5.04 0.96 13.80
C LEU A 105 4.10 0.38 12.74
N TYR A 106 3.47 1.22 11.91
CA TYR A 106 2.47 0.80 10.94
C TYR A 106 2.93 -0.35 10.07
N PHE A 107 4.09 -0.22 9.42
CA PHE A 107 4.60 -1.27 8.53
C PHE A 107 4.81 -2.60 9.28
N ILE A 108 5.41 -2.55 10.47
CA ILE A 108 5.76 -3.74 11.26
C ILE A 108 4.48 -4.47 11.70
N VAL A 109 3.51 -3.74 12.24
CA VAL A 109 2.22 -4.31 12.69
C VAL A 109 1.46 -4.91 11.52
N MET A 110 1.37 -4.18 10.41
CA MET A 110 0.69 -4.66 9.21
C MET A 110 1.36 -5.94 8.67
N PHE A 111 2.69 -5.96 8.58
CA PHE A 111 3.46 -7.12 8.16
C PHE A 111 3.18 -8.35 9.03
N CYS A 112 3.20 -8.19 10.35
CA CYS A 112 2.83 -9.25 11.29
C CYS A 112 1.39 -9.76 11.05
N ALA A 113 0.43 -8.87 10.80
CA ALA A 113 -0.94 -9.27 10.51
C ALA A 113 -1.06 -10.05 9.19
N TYR A 114 -0.35 -9.62 8.13
CA TYR A 114 -0.29 -10.36 6.86
C TYR A 114 0.32 -11.75 7.05
N LEU A 115 1.43 -11.87 7.78
CA LEU A 115 2.10 -13.15 8.06
C LEU A 115 1.14 -14.15 8.72
N LEU A 116 0.43 -13.68 9.75
CA LEU A 116 -0.55 -14.50 10.46
C LEU A 116 -1.72 -14.91 9.55
N LEU A 117 -2.20 -14.00 8.69
CA LEU A 117 -3.26 -14.30 7.72
C LEU A 117 -2.86 -15.43 6.75
N PHE A 118 -1.61 -15.43 6.27
CA PHE A 118 -1.10 -16.44 5.32
C PHE A 118 -0.74 -17.79 5.97
N THR A 119 -0.79 -17.93 7.29
CA THR A 119 -0.45 -19.21 7.95
C THR A 119 -1.48 -20.31 7.67
N ASN A 120 -2.73 -19.95 7.40
CA ASN A 120 -3.79 -20.93 7.17
C ASN A 120 -3.61 -21.58 5.78
N LYS A 121 -2.98 -22.76 5.76
CA LYS A 121 -2.54 -23.46 4.54
C LYS A 121 -3.72 -23.78 3.60
N ASP A 122 -4.86 -24.16 4.16
CA ASP A 122 -6.02 -24.61 3.37
C ASP A 122 -6.60 -23.50 2.49
N ARG A 123 -6.47 -22.23 2.92
CA ARG A 123 -7.00 -21.05 2.21
C ARG A 123 -5.92 -20.14 1.63
N MET A 124 -4.66 -20.58 1.64
CA MET A 124 -3.52 -19.75 1.24
C MET A 124 -3.62 -19.32 -0.23
N ASN A 125 -3.94 -20.26 -1.13
CA ASN A 125 -3.98 -19.98 -2.57
C ASN A 125 -5.12 -19.02 -2.94
N GLU A 126 -6.31 -19.21 -2.35
CA GLU A 126 -7.44 -18.30 -2.51
C GLU A 126 -7.11 -16.91 -1.99
N THR A 127 -6.53 -16.83 -0.78
CA THR A 127 -6.15 -15.55 -0.17
C THR A 127 -5.11 -14.80 -0.99
N LYS A 128 -4.11 -15.51 -1.55
CA LYS A 128 -3.14 -14.91 -2.48
C LYS A 128 -3.83 -14.33 -3.71
N LEU A 129 -4.75 -15.07 -4.32
CA LEU A 129 -5.46 -14.63 -5.51
C LEU A 129 -6.37 -13.42 -5.24
N ASP A 130 -7.06 -13.41 -4.10
CA ASP A 130 -7.91 -12.29 -3.67
C ASP A 130 -7.10 -11.02 -3.43
N ILE A 131 -5.93 -11.13 -2.80
CA ILE A 131 -5.01 -10.01 -2.59
C ILE A 131 -4.50 -9.47 -3.93
N LEU A 132 -4.09 -10.35 -4.85
CA LEU A 132 -3.68 -9.94 -6.20
C LEU A 132 -4.80 -9.27 -6.99
N LYS A 133 -6.04 -9.75 -6.85
CA LYS A 133 -7.23 -9.11 -7.44
C LYS A 133 -7.44 -7.71 -6.86
N SER A 134 -7.40 -7.58 -5.53
CA SER A 134 -7.60 -6.31 -4.83
C SER A 134 -6.51 -5.29 -5.18
N LEU A 135 -5.25 -5.75 -5.27
CA LEU A 135 -4.12 -4.95 -5.74
C LEU A 135 -4.31 -4.50 -7.20
N THR A 136 -4.74 -5.40 -8.09
CA THR A 136 -5.03 -5.07 -9.49
C THR A 136 -6.09 -3.98 -9.60
N ILE A 137 -7.17 -4.06 -8.82
CA ILE A 137 -8.21 -3.02 -8.76
C ILE A 137 -7.64 -1.71 -8.24
N ALA A 138 -6.85 -1.74 -7.15
CA ALA A 138 -6.21 -0.54 -6.62
C ALA A 138 -5.30 0.14 -7.65
N MET A 139 -4.49 -0.64 -8.38
CA MET A 139 -3.63 -0.09 -9.43
C MET A 139 -4.42 0.46 -10.62
N LEU A 140 -5.56 -0.15 -10.96
CA LEU A 140 -6.44 0.41 -11.98
C LEU A 140 -7.02 1.77 -11.53
N ILE A 141 -7.39 1.91 -10.26
CA ILE A 141 -7.82 3.21 -9.69
C ILE A 141 -6.69 4.24 -9.80
N ILE A 142 -5.45 3.88 -9.45
CA ILE A 142 -4.28 4.75 -9.62
C ILE A 142 -4.15 5.18 -11.08
N SER A 143 -4.22 4.25 -12.02
CA SER A 143 -4.05 4.58 -13.43
C SER A 143 -5.15 5.49 -13.94
N LEU A 144 -6.41 5.17 -13.66
CA LEU A 144 -7.55 5.98 -14.10
C LEU A 144 -7.51 7.39 -13.51
N THR A 145 -7.18 7.53 -12.21
CA THR A 145 -7.07 8.83 -11.55
C THR A 145 -5.91 9.65 -12.12
N MET A 146 -4.81 9.00 -12.47
CA MET A 146 -3.71 9.64 -13.21
C MET A 146 -4.19 10.23 -14.54
N PHE A 147 -4.89 9.43 -15.37
CA PHE A 147 -5.44 9.91 -16.64
C PHE A 147 -6.45 11.05 -16.44
N VAL A 148 -7.37 10.91 -15.50
CA VAL A 148 -8.38 11.95 -15.21
C VAL A 148 -7.70 13.25 -14.78
N SER A 149 -6.68 13.20 -13.93
CA SER A 149 -5.96 14.40 -13.51
C SER A 149 -5.28 15.12 -14.67
N ILE A 150 -4.72 14.37 -15.63
CA ILE A 150 -4.07 14.93 -16.83
C ILE A 150 -5.12 15.52 -17.77
N LEU A 151 -6.20 14.78 -18.06
CA LEU A 151 -7.27 15.23 -18.96
C LEU A 151 -7.98 16.48 -18.44
N THR A 152 -8.16 16.60 -17.13
CA THR A 152 -8.77 17.78 -16.50
C THR A 152 -7.80 18.95 -16.34
N GLY A 153 -6.52 18.79 -16.71
CA GLY A 153 -5.50 19.82 -16.52
C GLY A 153 -5.17 20.11 -15.04
N THR A 154 -5.59 19.23 -14.12
CA THR A 154 -5.37 19.40 -12.67
C THR A 154 -4.22 18.54 -12.13
N ALA A 155 -3.53 17.81 -13.01
CA ALA A 155 -2.36 17.03 -12.65
C ALA A 155 -1.22 17.91 -12.13
N SER A 156 -0.62 17.50 -11.02
CA SER A 156 0.62 18.12 -10.55
C SER A 156 1.81 17.55 -11.32
N ASN A 157 2.83 18.38 -11.55
CA ASN A 157 4.07 17.92 -12.17
C ASN A 157 4.95 17.15 -11.17
N THR A 158 5.65 16.14 -11.68
CA THR A 158 6.66 15.39 -10.92
C THR A 158 7.90 16.24 -10.67
N TYR A 159 8.27 17.09 -11.62
CA TYR A 159 9.43 17.97 -11.57
C TYR A 159 9.01 19.43 -11.74
N GLU A 160 9.63 20.34 -10.99
CA GLU A 160 9.32 21.77 -11.04
C GLU A 160 9.93 22.48 -12.26
N TYR A 161 11.09 22.00 -12.77
CA TYR A 161 11.88 22.70 -13.78
C TYR A 161 12.05 21.87 -15.06
N GLY A 162 11.19 22.11 -16.06
CA GLY A 162 11.39 21.75 -17.47
C GLY A 162 11.44 20.25 -17.84
N LYS A 163 11.34 19.34 -16.86
CA LYS A 163 11.29 17.90 -17.12
C LYS A 163 9.85 17.42 -17.22
N PHE A 164 9.56 16.67 -18.28
CA PHE A 164 8.25 16.04 -18.49
C PHE A 164 7.99 14.96 -17.43
N GLY A 165 6.81 14.98 -16.82
CA GLY A 165 6.37 13.99 -15.85
C GLY A 165 5.25 14.52 -14.97
N PHE A 166 4.22 13.71 -14.77
CA PHE A 166 3.08 14.05 -13.94
C PHE A 166 3.07 13.16 -12.69
N LYS A 167 2.74 13.72 -11.54
CA LYS A 167 2.39 12.95 -10.34
C LYS A 167 0.87 12.92 -10.08
N GLY A 168 0.07 13.56 -10.93
CA GLY A 168 -1.39 13.57 -10.83
C GLY A 168 -1.88 14.19 -9.52
N TRP A 169 -2.87 13.54 -8.89
CA TRP A 169 -3.36 13.87 -7.54
C TRP A 169 -2.66 13.05 -6.45
N PHE A 170 -1.36 12.81 -6.61
CA PHE A 170 -0.51 12.17 -5.61
C PHE A 170 0.54 13.14 -5.09
N PHE A 171 0.93 12.94 -3.83
CA PHE A 171 1.81 13.86 -3.12
C PHE A 171 3.22 13.92 -3.73
N SER A 172 3.81 12.76 -4.01
CA SER A 172 5.17 12.63 -4.53
C SER A 172 5.25 11.72 -5.75
N GLY A 173 5.96 12.17 -6.78
CA GLY A 173 6.25 11.37 -7.98
C GLY A 173 7.09 10.11 -7.68
N ASN A 174 7.99 10.19 -6.70
CA ASN A 174 8.82 9.05 -6.31
C ASN A 174 8.02 7.98 -5.54
N GLU A 175 7.05 8.40 -4.74
CA GLU A 175 6.17 7.47 -4.01
C GLU A 175 5.30 6.69 -5.00
N ILE A 176 4.61 7.40 -5.91
CA ILE A 176 3.77 6.75 -6.92
C ILE A 176 4.59 5.89 -7.89
N SER A 177 5.80 6.34 -8.25
CA SER A 177 6.74 5.54 -9.03
C SER A 177 7.11 4.23 -8.34
N SER A 178 7.35 4.26 -7.04
CA SER A 178 7.73 3.07 -6.26
C SER A 178 6.55 2.11 -6.12
N ILE A 179 5.34 2.64 -5.92
CA ILE A 179 4.10 1.85 -5.91
C ILE A 179 3.91 1.11 -7.23
N VAL A 180 4.06 1.80 -8.36
CA VAL A 180 3.98 1.19 -9.69
C VAL A 180 5.05 0.13 -9.89
N ALA A 181 6.31 0.43 -9.51
CA ALA A 181 7.43 -0.50 -9.66
C ALA A 181 7.21 -1.83 -8.93
N VAL A 182 6.73 -1.79 -7.69
CA VAL A 182 6.47 -3.00 -6.88
C VAL A 182 5.21 -3.73 -7.34
N SER A 183 4.17 -2.98 -7.71
CA SER A 183 2.85 -3.56 -8.01
C SER A 183 2.74 -4.12 -9.43
N PHE A 184 3.47 -3.56 -10.40
CA PHE A 184 3.42 -3.99 -11.79
C PHE A 184 3.65 -5.50 -12.00
N PRO A 185 4.74 -6.12 -11.49
CA PRO A 185 4.94 -7.56 -11.66
C PRO A 185 3.80 -8.38 -11.03
N LEU A 186 3.23 -7.93 -9.91
CA LEU A 186 2.13 -8.63 -9.24
C LEU A 186 0.83 -8.56 -10.06
N VAL A 187 0.52 -7.40 -10.64
CA VAL A 187 -0.65 -7.23 -11.52
C VAL A 187 -0.48 -8.00 -12.83
N TYR A 188 0.73 -8.04 -13.38
CA TYR A 188 1.05 -8.86 -14.54
C TYR A 188 0.83 -10.35 -14.21
N LEU A 189 1.41 -10.86 -13.12
CA LEU A 189 1.25 -12.24 -12.68
C LEU A 189 -0.23 -12.60 -12.43
N TYR A 190 -1.02 -11.69 -11.86
CA TYR A 190 -2.46 -11.89 -11.70
C TYR A 190 -3.17 -12.10 -13.05
N SER A 191 -2.82 -11.26 -14.04
CA SER A 191 -3.40 -11.30 -15.37
C SER A 191 -3.07 -12.60 -16.08
N LEU A 192 -1.83 -13.07 -15.99
CA LEU A 192 -1.39 -14.36 -16.52
C LEU A 192 -2.11 -15.54 -15.87
N LYS A 193 -2.30 -15.51 -14.54
CA LYS A 193 -3.02 -16.58 -13.82
C LYS A 193 -4.50 -16.65 -14.17
N LYS A 194 -5.10 -15.55 -14.62
CA LYS A 194 -6.53 -15.47 -14.96
C LYS A 194 -6.82 -15.66 -16.45
N MET A 195 -5.83 -15.45 -17.31
CA MET A 195 -5.96 -15.66 -18.74
C MET A 195 -5.77 -17.15 -19.06
N GLU A 196 -6.87 -17.88 -19.19
CA GLU A 196 -6.89 -19.29 -19.64
C GLU A 196 -7.00 -19.38 -21.17
N SER A 197 -7.52 -18.33 -21.83
CA SER A 197 -7.69 -18.24 -23.28
C SER A 197 -7.43 -16.82 -23.78
N PHE A 198 -7.00 -16.67 -25.03
CA PHE A 198 -6.84 -15.37 -25.71
C PHE A 198 -8.10 -14.49 -25.70
N LYS A 199 -9.30 -15.08 -25.58
CA LYS A 199 -10.55 -14.32 -25.44
C LYS A 199 -10.63 -13.52 -24.13
N GLN A 200 -9.80 -13.85 -23.14
CA GLN A 200 -9.74 -13.20 -21.83
C GLN A 200 -8.62 -12.14 -21.73
N TRP A 201 -8.15 -11.62 -22.87
CA TRP A 201 -7.10 -10.59 -22.92
C TRP A 201 -7.43 -9.34 -22.09
N TYR A 202 -8.72 -9.08 -21.80
CA TYR A 202 -9.16 -7.96 -20.98
C TYR A 202 -8.53 -7.95 -19.58
N TYR A 203 -8.06 -9.08 -19.05
CA TYR A 203 -7.30 -9.10 -17.80
C TYR A 203 -5.99 -8.31 -17.86
N PHE A 204 -5.43 -8.07 -19.06
CA PHE A 204 -4.24 -7.25 -19.26
C PHE A 204 -4.51 -5.74 -19.31
N ILE A 205 -5.77 -5.29 -19.30
CA ILE A 205 -6.10 -3.86 -19.31
C ILE A 205 -5.39 -3.12 -18.16
N PRO A 206 -5.44 -3.57 -16.88
CA PRO A 206 -4.69 -2.93 -15.80
C PRO A 206 -3.17 -2.88 -16.04
N VAL A 207 -2.59 -3.93 -16.63
CA VAL A 207 -1.16 -4.00 -16.96
C VAL A 207 -0.79 -2.90 -17.97
N LEU A 208 -1.57 -2.76 -19.04
CA LEU A 208 -1.37 -1.73 -20.06
C LEU A 208 -1.49 -0.32 -19.48
N PHE A 209 -2.53 -0.08 -18.67
CA PHE A 209 -2.74 1.21 -18.01
C PHE A 209 -1.58 1.56 -17.06
N LEU A 210 -1.11 0.62 -16.25
CA LEU A 210 0.06 0.78 -15.39
C LEU A 210 1.34 1.06 -16.19
N ALA A 211 1.55 0.36 -17.31
CA ALA A 211 2.72 0.56 -18.16
C ALA A 211 2.73 1.97 -18.75
N ILE A 212 1.60 2.47 -19.25
CA ILE A 212 1.48 3.85 -19.72
C ILE A 212 1.75 4.84 -18.58
N VAL A 213 1.15 4.62 -17.40
CA VAL A 213 1.35 5.47 -16.22
C VAL A 213 2.83 5.50 -15.81
N SER A 214 3.55 4.38 -15.90
CA SER A 214 4.97 4.32 -15.55
C SER A 214 5.83 5.28 -16.38
N ILE A 215 5.44 5.52 -17.64
CA ILE A 215 6.06 6.48 -18.55
C ILE A 215 5.59 7.91 -18.20
N LEU A 216 4.29 8.10 -17.98
CA LEU A 216 3.70 9.40 -17.66
C LEU A 216 4.22 10.01 -16.35
N ILE A 217 4.62 9.17 -15.38
CA ILE A 217 5.21 9.67 -14.14
C ILE A 217 6.53 10.42 -14.40
N GLY A 218 7.27 10.04 -15.45
CA GLY A 218 8.54 10.65 -15.84
C GLY A 218 9.73 10.23 -14.97
N THR A 219 9.53 9.32 -14.01
CA THR A 219 10.59 8.78 -13.15
C THR A 219 11.24 7.55 -13.75
N LYS A 220 12.57 7.48 -13.63
CA LYS A 220 13.36 6.32 -14.09
C LYS A 220 12.99 5.01 -13.36
N VAL A 221 12.63 5.10 -12.08
CA VAL A 221 12.38 3.93 -11.22
C VAL A 221 11.20 3.10 -11.74
N SER A 222 10.04 3.71 -11.94
CA SER A 222 8.85 3.02 -12.48
C SER A 222 9.09 2.46 -13.88
N TYR A 223 9.74 3.25 -14.73
CA TYR A 223 10.03 2.86 -16.11
C TYR A 223 10.92 1.61 -16.19
N PHE A 224 12.08 1.64 -15.51
CA PHE A 224 12.99 0.49 -15.52
C PHE A 224 12.39 -0.73 -14.81
N ALA A 225 11.59 -0.54 -13.77
CA ALA A 225 10.90 -1.64 -13.10
C ALA A 225 9.88 -2.32 -14.02
N VAL A 226 9.07 -1.55 -14.75
CA VAL A 226 8.09 -2.09 -15.71
C VAL A 226 8.77 -2.83 -16.85
N LEU A 227 9.84 -2.24 -17.42
CA LEU A 227 10.62 -2.89 -18.47
C LEU A 227 11.26 -4.19 -17.97
N GLY A 228 11.97 -4.13 -16.85
CA GLY A 228 12.64 -5.29 -16.26
C GLY A 228 11.66 -6.41 -15.90
N ALA A 229 10.53 -6.07 -15.28
CA ALA A 229 9.49 -7.04 -14.94
C ALA A 229 8.89 -7.68 -16.21
N SER A 230 8.61 -6.89 -17.25
CA SER A 230 8.08 -7.42 -18.51
C SER A 230 9.06 -8.40 -19.16
N ILE A 231 10.34 -8.04 -19.21
CA ILE A 231 11.41 -8.91 -19.74
C ILE A 231 11.48 -10.22 -18.94
N ILE A 232 11.60 -10.14 -17.62
CA ILE A 232 11.72 -11.33 -16.74
C ILE A 232 10.52 -12.25 -16.92
N ILE A 233 9.31 -11.70 -16.96
CA ILE A 233 8.08 -12.49 -17.10
C ILE A 233 8.04 -13.16 -18.48
N VAL A 234 8.35 -12.45 -19.57
CA VAL A 234 8.39 -13.05 -20.90
C VAL A 234 9.41 -14.20 -20.95
N PHE A 235 10.62 -13.99 -20.44
CA PHE A 235 11.64 -15.05 -20.38
C PHE A 235 11.29 -16.23 -19.47
N SER A 236 10.41 -16.04 -18.48
CA SER A 236 9.98 -17.14 -17.61
C SER A 236 8.92 -18.04 -18.26
N TYR A 237 8.29 -17.57 -19.34
CA TYR A 237 7.21 -18.27 -20.05
C TYR A 237 7.62 -18.76 -21.45
N VAL A 238 8.80 -18.39 -21.94
CA VAL A 238 9.46 -18.96 -23.15
C VAL A 238 10.33 -20.13 -22.72
#